data_AF-A0AA38S478-F1
#
_entry.id   AF-A0AA38S478-F1
#
_cell.length_a   1.000
_cell.length_b   1.000
_cell.length_c   1.000
_cell.angle_alpha   90.00
_cell.angle_beta   90.00
_cell.angle_gamma   90.00
#
_symmetry.space_group_name_H-M   'P 1'
#
loop_
_entity.id
_entity.type
_entity.pdbx_description
1 polymer ?
#
loop_
_entity_poly.entity_id
_entity_poly.type
_entity_poly.pdbx_seq_one_letter_code
_entity_poly.pdbx_strand_id
1 'polypeptide(L)'
;MPKRCQHHCPQCKAIAKPVCVAKGHMVECLIHGATNAAYGVCHQCKDEVRRSEKEEAKAKEREREEELKRKKQEEQEAKIKAKNDKKSEKFEERKKRKSSEGYDDGPGSPDSMGYC
;
A
#
# COMPACT_ATOMS: atom_id res chain seq x y z
N MET A 1 57.49 -7.09 -16.60
CA MET A 1 56.13 -7.11 -17.18
C MET A 1 55.22 -6.22 -16.34
N PRO A 2 54.46 -5.28 -16.92
CA PRO A 2 53.54 -4.46 -16.12
C PRO A 2 52.49 -5.37 -15.47
N LYS A 3 52.30 -5.22 -14.15
CA LYS A 3 51.21 -5.89 -13.42
C LYS A 3 49.91 -5.50 -14.11
N ARG A 4 49.24 -6.45 -14.76
CA ARG A 4 47.91 -6.20 -15.34
C ARG A 4 46.97 -5.94 -14.17
N CYS A 5 46.59 -4.68 -13.94
CA CYS A 5 45.50 -4.37 -13.02
C CYS A 5 44.24 -5.08 -13.54
N GLN A 6 43.85 -6.16 -12.88
CA GLN A 6 42.60 -6.84 -13.17
C GLN A 6 41.48 -6.02 -12.53
N HIS A 7 40.74 -5.30 -13.37
CA HIS A 7 39.59 -4.53 -12.90
C HIS A 7 38.39 -5.47 -12.73
N HIS A 8 37.73 -5.37 -11.59
CA HIS A 8 36.53 -6.16 -11.29
C HIS A 8 35.30 -5.25 -11.45
N CYS A 9 34.20 -5.80 -11.94
CA CYS A 9 32.92 -5.08 -11.88
C CYS A 9 32.51 -4.92 -10.40
N PRO A 10 32.25 -3.71 -9.89
CA PRO A 10 31.90 -3.52 -8.48
C PRO A 10 30.55 -4.15 -8.09
N GLN A 11 29.65 -4.38 -9.05
CA GLN A 11 28.36 -5.01 -8.81
C GLN A 11 28.47 -6.54 -8.77
N CYS A 12 28.94 -7.14 -9.86
CA CYS A 12 28.94 -8.59 -10.00
C CYS A 12 30.29 -9.26 -9.65
N LYS A 13 31.30 -8.46 -9.29
CA LYS A 13 32.65 -8.88 -8.84
C LYS A 13 33.44 -9.74 -9.83
N ALA A 14 32.95 -9.93 -11.04
CA ALA A 14 33.66 -10.67 -12.07
C ALA A 14 34.88 -9.89 -12.57
N ILE A 15 35.98 -10.62 -12.80
CA ILE A 15 37.19 -10.10 -13.45
C ILE A 15 36.81 -9.65 -14.86
N ALA A 16 37.09 -8.41 -15.22
CA ALA A 16 36.75 -7.90 -16.53
C ALA A 16 37.87 -8.23 -17.54
N LYS A 17 37.51 -8.72 -18.72
CA LYS A 17 38.48 -9.03 -19.78
C LYS A 17 38.85 -7.74 -20.52
N PRO A 18 40.13 -7.39 -20.67
CA PRO A 18 40.51 -6.20 -21.43
C PRO A 18 40.20 -6.42 -22.92
N VAL A 19 39.42 -5.51 -23.51
CA VAL A 19 39.03 -5.60 -24.94
C VAL A 19 39.78 -4.58 -25.79
N CYS A 20 40.06 -3.39 -25.27
CA CYS A 20 40.86 -2.38 -25.96
C CYS A 20 42.21 -2.18 -25.26
N VAL A 21 43.25 -2.82 -25.82
CA VAL A 21 44.62 -2.76 -25.31
C VAL A 21 45.28 -1.40 -25.55
N ALA A 22 44.86 -0.70 -26.62
CA ALA A 22 45.51 0.54 -27.06
C ALA A 22 45.44 1.69 -26.03
N LYS A 23 44.49 1.66 -25.09
CA LYS A 23 44.40 2.63 -23.98
C LYS A 23 43.94 2.04 -22.64
N GLY A 24 43.63 0.75 -22.54
CA GLY A 24 43.16 0.14 -21.27
C GLY A 24 41.84 0.71 -20.75
N HIS A 25 41.08 1.43 -21.57
CA HIS A 25 39.87 2.13 -21.14
C HIS A 25 38.62 1.25 -21.14
N MET A 26 38.59 0.16 -21.93
CA MET A 26 37.39 -0.67 -22.12
C MET A 26 37.63 -2.12 -21.73
N VAL A 27 36.74 -2.64 -20.91
CA VAL A 27 36.73 -4.00 -20.37
C VAL A 27 35.38 -4.66 -20.59
N GLU A 28 35.38 -5.97 -20.79
CA GLU A 28 34.17 -6.78 -20.95
C GLU A 28 33.82 -7.44 -19.62
N CYS A 29 32.56 -7.33 -19.22
CA CYS A 29 32.01 -8.05 -18.08
C CYS A 29 31.80 -9.52 -18.45
N LEU A 30 32.48 -10.45 -17.77
CA LEU A 30 32.39 -11.89 -18.08
C LEU A 30 31.02 -12.53 -17.79
N ILE A 31 30.16 -11.89 -16.99
CA ILE A 31 28.82 -12.41 -16.69
C ILE A 31 27.83 -12.00 -17.78
N HIS A 32 27.97 -10.77 -18.28
CA HIS A 32 26.98 -10.10 -19.12
C HIS A 32 27.43 -9.95 -20.58
N GLY A 33 28.70 -10.23 -20.89
CA GLY A 33 29.31 -9.99 -22.21
C GLY A 33 29.40 -8.51 -22.61
N ALA A 34 29.08 -7.59 -21.70
CA ALA A 34 28.95 -6.18 -21.96
C ALA A 34 30.29 -5.44 -21.85
N THR A 35 30.63 -4.62 -22.84
CA THR A 35 31.83 -3.76 -22.81
C THR A 35 31.55 -2.44 -22.09
N ASN A 36 32.38 -2.07 -21.12
CA ASN A 36 32.24 -0.86 -20.30
C ASN A 36 33.62 -0.27 -19.97
N ALA A 37 33.64 0.91 -19.33
CA ALA A 37 34.89 1.52 -18.88
C ALA A 37 35.61 0.64 -17.84
N ALA A 38 36.94 0.65 -17.82
CA ALA A 38 37.76 -0.20 -16.95
C ALA A 38 37.42 -0.08 -15.45
N TYR A 39 37.09 1.11 -14.98
CA TYR A 39 36.70 1.37 -13.59
C TYR A 39 35.17 1.54 -13.43
N GLY A 40 34.40 1.23 -14.47
CA GLY A 40 32.96 1.43 -14.52
C GLY A 40 32.16 0.19 -14.10
N VAL A 41 30.93 0.44 -13.65
CA VAL A 41 29.93 -0.62 -13.47
C VAL A 41 29.46 -1.09 -14.85
N CYS A 42 29.29 -2.41 -15.02
CA CYS A 42 28.64 -2.94 -16.20
C CYS A 42 27.21 -2.37 -16.35
N HIS A 43 26.86 -1.82 -17.51
CA HIS A 43 25.52 -1.26 -17.72
C HIS A 43 24.40 -2.26 -17.42
N GLN A 44 24.57 -3.55 -17.73
CA GLN A 44 23.59 -4.58 -17.43
C GLN A 44 23.43 -4.80 -15.92
N CYS A 45 24.53 -4.85 -15.16
CA CYS A 45 24.47 -4.89 -13.70
C CYS A 45 23.74 -3.66 -13.15
N LYS A 46 24.02 -2.48 -13.71
CA LYS A 46 23.37 -1.23 -13.28
C LYS A 46 21.87 -1.25 -13.58
N ASP A 47 21.46 -1.80 -14.71
CA ASP A 47 20.05 -1.94 -15.08
C ASP A 47 19.31 -2.98 -14.25
N GLU A 48 19.98 -4.05 -13.83
CA GLU A 48 19.44 -5.05 -12.93
C GLU A 48 19.19 -4.45 -11.54
N VAL A 49 20.19 -3.77 -10.95
CA VAL A 49 20.03 -3.06 -9.68
C VAL A 49 18.93 -2.01 -9.77
N ARG A 50 18.88 -1.23 -10.85
CA ARG A 50 17.83 -0.23 -11.04
C ARG A 50 16.44 -0.87 -11.16
N ARG A 51 16.33 -2.09 -11.72
CA ARG A 51 15.07 -2.82 -11.80
C ARG A 51 14.64 -3.33 -10.43
N SER A 52 15.55 -3.94 -9.67
CA SER A 52 15.24 -4.42 -8.32
C SER A 52 14.85 -3.28 -7.38
N GLU A 53 15.57 -2.15 -7.41
CA GLU A 53 15.23 -0.95 -6.63
C GLU A 53 13.83 -0.42 -6.97
N LYS A 54 13.46 -0.42 -8.25
CA LYS A 54 12.12 0.00 -8.69
C LYS A 54 11.03 -0.97 -8.24
N GLU A 55 11.29 -2.27 -8.28
CA GLU A 55 10.35 -3.29 -7.82
C GLU A 55 10.14 -3.21 -6.31
N GLU A 56 11.22 -3.03 -5.54
CA GLU A 56 11.16 -2.83 -4.09
C GLU A 56 10.39 -1.56 -3.73
N ALA A 57 10.64 -0.45 -4.44
CA ALA A 57 9.90 0.79 -4.23
C ALA A 57 8.40 0.63 -4.49
N LYS A 58 8.03 -0.06 -5.59
CA LYS A 58 6.63 -0.36 -5.91
C LYS A 58 5.98 -1.28 -4.88
N ALA A 59 6.71 -2.27 -4.37
CA ALA A 59 6.21 -3.16 -3.33
C ALA A 59 5.89 -2.39 -2.04
N LYS A 60 6.81 -1.52 -1.61
CA LYS A 60 6.61 -0.65 -0.43
C LYS A 60 5.45 0.33 -0.60
N GLU A 61 5.26 0.87 -1.81
CA GLU A 61 4.13 1.76 -2.10
C GLU A 61 2.79 1.01 -2.00
N ARG A 62 2.69 -0.19 -2.59
CA ARG A 62 1.49 -1.04 -2.48
C ARG A 62 1.16 -1.39 -1.04
N GLU A 63 2.16 -1.77 -0.25
CA GLU A 63 1.99 -2.08 1.18
C GLU A 63 1.43 -0.87 1.95
N ARG A 64 1.96 0.34 1.71
CA ARG A 64 1.43 1.58 2.31
C ARG A 64 0.00 1.88 1.87
N GLU A 65 -0.33 1.67 0.61
CA GLU A 65 -1.70 1.88 0.11
C GLU A 65 -2.69 0.90 0.74
N GLU A 66 -2.32 -0.38 0.87
CA GLU A 66 -3.15 -1.40 1.51
C GLU A 66 -3.35 -1.13 2.99
N GLU A 67 -2.31 -0.69 3.71
CA GLU A 67 -2.40 -0.29 5.12
C GLU A 67 -3.36 0.90 5.30
N LEU A 68 -3.24 1.92 4.44
CA LEU A 68 -4.13 3.08 4.47
C LEU A 68 -5.58 2.71 4.15
N LYS A 69 -5.81 1.78 3.21
CA LYS A 69 -7.15 1.27 2.90
C LYS A 69 -7.75 0.53 4.08
N ARG A 70 -6.99 -0.35 4.73
CA ARG A 70 -7.44 -1.07 5.94
C ARG A 70 -7.81 -0.11 7.07
N LYS A 71 -6.94 0.87 7.38
CA LYS A 71 -7.22 1.88 8.41
C LYS A 71 -8.51 2.66 8.12
N LYS A 72 -8.74 3.05 6.86
CA LYS A 72 -9.98 3.74 6.46
C LYS A 72 -11.22 2.85 6.60
N GLN A 73 -11.12 1.57 6.26
CA GLN A 73 -12.23 0.62 6.43
C GLN A 73 -12.56 0.40 7.91
N GLU A 74 -11.54 0.16 8.75
CA GLU A 74 -11.70 0.01 10.20
C GLU A 74 -12.33 1.26 10.84
N GLU A 75 -11.94 2.47 10.41
CA GLU A 75 -12.53 3.72 10.89
C GLU A 75 -14.00 3.89 10.46
N GLN A 76 -14.35 3.49 9.23
CA GLN A 76 -15.74 3.53 8.76
C GLN A 76 -16.63 2.52 9.49
N GLU A 77 -16.16 1.30 9.70
CA GLU A 77 -16.87 0.28 10.47
C GLU A 77 -17.11 0.73 11.91
N ALA A 78 -16.09 1.30 12.57
CA ALA A 78 -16.23 1.86 13.91
C ALA A 78 -17.28 2.98 13.96
N LYS A 79 -17.31 3.88 12.96
CA LYS A 79 -18.32 4.94 12.86
C LYS A 79 -19.73 4.39 12.66
N ILE A 80 -19.91 3.34 11.85
CA ILE A 80 -21.21 2.70 11.63
C ILE A 80 -21.69 2.04 12.93
N LYS A 81 -20.81 1.29 13.60
CA LYS A 81 -21.12 0.65 14.87
C LYS A 81 -21.53 1.67 15.93
N ALA A 82 -20.75 2.74 16.12
CA ALA A 82 -21.08 3.81 17.06
C ALA A 82 -22.42 4.51 16.76
N LYS A 83 -22.79 4.66 15.48
CA LYS A 83 -24.09 5.22 15.09
C LYS A 83 -25.24 4.25 15.40
N ASN A 84 -25.05 2.95 15.17
CA ASN A 84 -26.05 1.93 15.47
C ASN A 84 -26.27 1.77 16.97
N ASP A 85 -25.20 1.76 17.77
CA ASP A 85 -25.28 1.68 19.24
C ASP A 85 -26.03 2.89 19.82
N LYS A 86 -25.74 4.11 19.36
CA LYS A 86 -26.52 5.30 19.76
C LYS A 86 -27.99 5.24 19.35
N LYS A 87 -28.29 4.60 18.22
CA LYS A 87 -29.67 4.47 17.72
C LYS A 87 -30.45 3.44 18.53
N SER A 88 -29.82 2.32 18.92
CA SER A 88 -30.45 1.31 19.77
C SER A 88 -30.69 1.86 21.19
N GLU A 89 -29.73 2.59 21.77
CA GLU A 89 -29.91 3.25 23.07
C GLU A 89 -31.11 4.22 23.07
N LYS A 90 -31.20 5.10 22.06
CA LYS A 90 -32.34 6.02 21.91
C LYS A 90 -33.68 5.30 21.71
N PHE A 91 -33.67 4.17 21.01
CA PHE A 91 -34.87 3.37 20.80
C PHE A 91 -35.36 2.74 22.10
N GLU A 92 -34.45 2.14 22.88
CA GLU A 92 -34.75 1.57 24.19
C GLU A 92 -35.21 2.64 25.20
N GLU A 93 -34.59 3.82 25.20
CA GLU A 93 -35.05 4.93 26.05
C GLU A 93 -36.47 5.38 25.68
N ARG A 94 -36.77 5.53 24.38
CA ARG A 94 -38.12 5.91 23.91
C ARG A 94 -39.16 4.83 24.23
N LYS A 95 -38.79 3.55 24.11
CA LYS A 95 -39.66 2.43 24.49
C LYS A 95 -39.96 2.44 25.99
N LYS A 96 -38.95 2.67 26.84
CA LYS A 96 -39.13 2.79 28.29
C LYS A 96 -40.05 3.93 28.69
N ARG A 97 -39.87 5.12 28.08
CA ARG A 97 -40.78 6.27 28.31
C ARG A 97 -42.22 5.95 27.92
N LYS A 98 -42.44 5.31 26.77
CA LYS A 98 -43.78 4.92 26.31
C LYS A 98 -44.42 3.82 27.18
N SER A 99 -43.63 3.00 27.87
CA SER A 99 -44.15 2.04 28.85
C SER A 99 -44.36 2.62 30.26
N SER A 100 -43.75 3.76 30.59
CA SER A 100 -43.93 4.44 31.89
C SER A 100 -45.02 5.51 31.88
N GLU A 101 -45.32 6.11 30.72
CA GLU A 101 -46.55 6.87 30.50
C GLU A 101 -47.67 5.89 30.14
N GLY A 102 -48.40 5.42 31.15
CA GLY A 102 -49.69 4.75 30.94
C GLY A 102 -50.66 5.74 30.29
N TYR A 103 -50.82 5.64 28.97
CA TYR A 103 -51.89 6.32 28.24
C TYR A 103 -53.12 5.41 28.23
N ASP A 104 -54.08 5.76 29.07
CA ASP A 104 -55.47 5.31 29.05
C ASP A 104 -56.12 5.90 27.78
N ASP A 105 -55.98 5.21 26.64
CA ASP A 105 -56.81 5.44 25.46
C ASP A 105 -57.87 4.35 25.44
N GLY A 106 -58.94 4.57 26.21
CA GLY A 106 -60.19 3.85 26.02
C GLY A 106 -60.65 4.03 24.57
N PRO A 107 -61.21 2.99 23.92
CA PRO A 107 -61.76 3.14 22.57
C PRO A 107 -62.95 4.10 22.62
N GLY A 108 -62.70 5.37 22.33
CA GLY A 108 -63.73 6.36 22.07
C GLY A 108 -64.49 5.95 20.82
N SER A 109 -65.65 5.32 21.04
CA SER A 109 -66.68 5.04 20.03
C SER A 109 -66.90 6.27 19.14
N PRO A 110 -66.82 6.17 17.80
CA PRO A 110 -67.24 7.23 16.91
C PRO A 110 -68.77 7.27 16.89
N ASP A 111 -69.37 7.74 17.97
CA ASP A 111 -70.80 7.97 18.06
C ASP A 111 -71.15 9.37 17.54
N SER A 112 -71.88 9.34 16.42
CA SER A 112 -73.12 10.08 16.20
C SER A 112 -73.19 11.56 16.64
N MET A 113 -73.16 12.47 15.65
CA MET A 113 -73.96 13.72 15.54
C MET A 113 -73.40 14.48 14.31
N GLY A 114 -74.12 14.77 13.22
CA GLY A 114 -75.52 15.13 13.08
C GLY A 114 -75.65 16.66 13.11
N TYR A 115 -76.15 17.23 12.00
CA TYR A 115 -76.59 18.63 11.76
C TYR A 115 -75.47 19.62 11.34
N CYS A 116 -75.56 20.39 10.24
CA CYS A 116 -76.66 20.79 9.34
C CYS A 116 -76.26 20.68 7.86
#